data_AF-A0A356J3A2-F1
#
_entry.id   AF-A0A356J3A2-F1
#
_cell.length_a   1.000
_cell.length_b   1.000
_cell.length_c   1.000
_cell.angle_alpha   90.00
_cell.angle_beta   90.00
_cell.angle_gamma   90.00
#
_symmetry.space_group_name_H-M   'P 1'
#
loop_
_entity.id
_entity.type
_entity.pdbx_description
1 polymer ?
#
loop_
_entity_poly.entity_id
_entity_poly.type
_entity_poly.pdbx_seq_one_letter_code
_entity_poly.pdbx_strand_id
1 'polypeptide(L)'
;RAFDFQVDCESRISGVVRTVASSRVYSPNALLPAEKDVAPVACRFAEEAIPGCGEVRFTVRPVNEWGKFGVPLATDWMDFAKQKS
;
A
#
# COMPACT_ATOMS: atom_id res chain seq x y z
N ARG A 1 -14.97 -1.25 -12.44
CA ARG A 1 -13.75 -1.50 -13.24
C ARG A 1 -12.70 -2.00 -12.26
N ALA A 2 -11.88 -2.98 -12.65
CA ALA A 2 -10.85 -3.64 -11.84
C ALA A 2 -10.40 -2.78 -10.66
N PHE A 3 -10.60 -3.24 -9.42
CA PHE A 3 -10.12 -2.49 -8.27
C PHE A 3 -8.61 -2.30 -8.38
N ASP A 4 -8.22 -1.05 -8.67
CA ASP A 4 -6.87 -0.58 -8.85
C ASP A 4 -6.50 0.21 -7.61
N PHE A 5 -5.44 -0.22 -6.93
CA PHE A 5 -5.00 0.42 -5.71
C PHE A 5 -3.55 0.85 -5.84
N GLN A 6 -3.30 2.08 -5.42
CA GLN A 6 -1.97 2.57 -5.11
C GLN A 6 -1.69 2.25 -3.65
N VAL A 7 -0.68 1.42 -3.39
CA VAL A 7 -0.22 1.08 -2.05
C VAL A 7 1.13 1.73 -1.85
N ASP A 8 1.25 2.55 -0.81
CA ASP A 8 2.48 3.25 -0.47
C ASP A 8 2.94 2.79 0.90
N CYS A 9 4.23 2.45 1.00
CA CYS A 9 4.91 2.35 2.27
C CYS A 9 5.43 3.74 2.63
N GLU A 10 5.00 4.24 3.78
CA GLU A 10 5.48 5.50 4.34
C GLU A 10 6.36 5.22 5.55
N SER A 11 7.45 5.97 5.66
CA SER A 11 8.31 5.96 6.85
C SER A 11 8.23 7.30 7.58
N ARG A 12 8.31 7.25 8.90
CA ARG A 12 8.44 8.40 9.78
C ARG A 12 9.78 8.32 10.50
N ILE A 13 10.69 9.22 10.13
CA ILE A 13 12.02 9.32 10.73
C ILE A 13 12.24 10.77 11.15
N SER A 14 12.57 11.00 12.42
CA SER A 14 12.82 12.33 12.99
C SER A 14 11.67 13.33 12.73
N GLY A 15 10.42 12.85 12.78
CA GLY A 15 9.23 13.67 12.56
C GLY A 15 8.88 13.94 11.09
N VAL A 16 9.70 13.52 10.13
CA VAL A 16 9.44 13.67 8.69
C VAL A 16 8.82 12.39 8.14
N VAL A 17 7.67 12.53 7.46
CA VAL A 17 7.00 11.43 6.76
C VAL A 17 7.36 11.44 5.28
N ARG A 18 7.75 10.29 4.74
CA ARG A 18 8.05 10.12 3.31
C ARG A 18 7.60 8.76 2.79
N THR A 19 7.15 8.72 1.54
CA THR A 19 6.95 7.46 0.81
C THR A 19 8.31 6.86 0.46
N VAL A 20 8.54 5.62 0.86
CA VAL A 20 9.81 4.89 0.65
C VAL A 20 9.68 3.81 -0.40
N ALA A 21 8.48 3.26 -0.57
CA ALA A 21 8.15 2.33 -1.63
C ALA A 21 6.71 2.53 -2.06
N SER A 22 6.42 2.24 -3.33
CA SER A 22 5.12 2.47 -3.94
C SER A 22 4.83 1.33 -4.90
N SER A 23 3.63 0.77 -4.85
CA SER A 23 3.22 -0.36 -5.69
C SER A 23 1.79 -0.19 -6.13
N ARG A 24 1.52 -0.44 -7.41
CA ARG A 24 0.18 -0.44 -7.97
C ARG A 24 -0.31 -1.88 -8.09
N VAL A 25 -1.39 -2.20 -7.37
CA VAL A 25 -1.96 -3.54 -7.34
C VAL A 25 -3.33 -3.55 -7.98
N TYR A 26 -3.56 -4.60 -8.75
CA TYR A 26 -4.84 -4.87 -9.37
C TYR A 26 -5.45 -6.09 -8.72
N SER A 27 -6.77 -6.12 -8.64
CA SER A 27 -7.45 -7.35 -8.27
C SER A 27 -7.05 -8.52 -9.19
N PRO A 28 -6.87 -9.74 -8.66
CA PRO A 28 -6.63 -10.93 -9.50
C PRO A 28 -7.79 -11.20 -10.47
N ASN A 29 -8.98 -10.66 -10.18
CA ASN A 29 -10.17 -10.77 -11.02
C ASN A 29 -10.43 -9.49 -11.84
N ALA A 30 -9.41 -8.65 -12.05
CA ALA A 30 -9.51 -7.39 -12.79
C ALA A 30 -10.16 -7.51 -14.19
N LEU A 31 -10.04 -8.67 -14.83
CA LEU A 31 -10.61 -8.94 -16.15
C LEU A 31 -12.03 -9.54 -16.10
N LEU A 32 -12.55 -9.84 -14.91
CA LEU A 32 -13.90 -10.38 -14.71
C LEU A 32 -14.92 -9.26 -14.48
N PRO A 33 -16.23 -9.53 -14.63
CA PRO A 33 -17.28 -8.61 -14.24
C PRO A 33 -17.16 -8.20 -12.76
N ALA A 34 -17.54 -6.97 -12.44
CA ALA A 34 -17.34 -6.36 -11.12
C ALA A 34 -17.90 -7.20 -9.95
N GLU A 35 -18.98 -7.95 -10.19
CA GLU A 35 -19.60 -8.85 -9.20
C GLU A 35 -18.65 -9.98 -8.75
N LYS A 36 -17.68 -10.34 -9.58
CA LYS A 36 -16.65 -11.35 -9.30
C LYS A 36 -15.34 -10.74 -8.80
N ASP A 37 -15.28 -9.43 -8.68
CA ASP A 37 -14.07 -8.67 -8.35
C ASP A 37 -13.93 -8.39 -6.85
N VAL A 38 -14.31 -9.35 -6.00
CA VAL A 38 -14.34 -9.22 -4.52
C VAL A 38 -13.24 -10.02 -3.82
N ALA A 39 -12.25 -10.50 -4.57
CA ALA A 39 -11.18 -11.33 -4.03
C ALA A 39 -10.18 -10.48 -3.21
N PRO A 40 -9.61 -11.02 -2.11
CA PRO A 40 -8.50 -10.38 -1.41
C PRO A 40 -7.31 -10.13 -2.35
N VAL A 41 -6.74 -8.93 -2.26
CA VAL A 41 -5.56 -8.52 -3.05
C VAL A 41 -4.35 -8.45 -2.13
N ALA A 42 -3.29 -9.18 -2.46
CA ALA A 42 -2.04 -9.13 -1.73
C ALA A 42 -1.09 -8.10 -2.36
N CYS A 43 -0.55 -7.20 -1.55
CA CYS A 43 0.57 -6.34 -1.94
C CYS A 43 1.82 -6.77 -1.16
N ARG A 44 2.95 -6.89 -1.85
CA ARG A 44 4.24 -7.25 -1.25
C ARG A 44 5.26 -6.16 -1.57
N PHE A 45 6.07 -5.82 -0.59
CA PHE A 45 7.24 -4.97 -0.75
C PHE A 45 8.49 -5.81 -0.50
N ALA A 46 9.55 -5.52 -1.25
CA ALA A 46 10.86 -6.09 -0.99
C ALA A 46 11.36 -5.59 0.38
N GLU A 47 12.01 -6.46 1.15
CA GLU A 47 12.44 -6.12 2.51
C GLU A 47 13.44 -4.95 2.50
N GLU A 48 14.31 -4.89 1.48
CA GLU A 48 15.32 -3.86 1.29
C GLU A 48 14.71 -2.49 0.97
N ALA A 49 13.47 -2.46 0.49
CA ALA A 49 12.73 -1.22 0.23
C ALA A 49 12.11 -0.63 1.51
N ILE A 50 12.07 -1.39 2.60
CA ILE A 50 11.53 -0.96 3.89
C ILE A 50 12.67 -0.51 4.80
N PRO A 51 12.67 0.75 5.27
CA PRO A 51 13.70 1.23 6.19
C PRO A 51 13.78 0.37 7.45
N GLY A 52 14.99 -0.06 7.81
CA GLY A 52 15.23 -0.81 9.05
C GLY A 52 15.20 0.02 10.32
N CYS A 53 14.86 1.31 10.23
CA CYS A 53 14.78 2.22 11.37
C CYS A 53 13.56 3.14 11.27
N GLY A 54 13.09 3.62 12.42
CA GLY A 54 11.89 4.46 12.52
C GLY A 54 10.59 3.66 12.43
N GLU A 55 9.49 4.39 12.30
CA GLU A 55 8.16 3.77 12.14
C GLU A 55 7.78 3.73 10.66
N VAL A 56 7.04 2.71 10.28
CA VAL A 56 6.45 2.58 8.95
C VAL A 56 4.95 2.38 9.04
N ARG A 57 4.23 2.79 8.00
CA ARG A 57 2.83 2.44 7.78
C ARG A 57 2.58 2.17 6.31
N PHE A 58 1.47 1.49 6.03
CA PHE A 58 1.02 1.29 4.66
C PHE A 58 -0.24 2.11 4.42
N THR A 59 -0.24 2.89 3.35
CA THR A 59 -1.37 3.69 2.90
C THR A 59 -1.89 3.10 1.59
N VAL A 60 -3.17 2.78 1.53
CA VAL A 60 -3.87 2.29 0.34
C VAL A 60 -4.78 3.39 -0.19
N ARG A 61 -4.68 3.68 -1.48
CA ARG A 61 -5.53 4.63 -2.20
C ARG A 61 -6.21 3.93 -3.37
N PRO A 62 -7.54 3.90 -3.44
CA PRO A 62 -8.21 3.45 -4.66
C PRO A 62 -7.90 4.41 -5.79
N VAL A 63 -7.65 3.87 -6.98
CA VAL A 63 -7.41 4.63 -8.20
C VAL A 63 -8.60 4.40 -9.12
N ASN A 64 -9.26 5.48 -9.53
CA ASN A 64 -10.34 5.35 -10.48
C ASN A 64 -9.81 5.18 -11.91
N GLU A 65 -10.71 4.93 -12.85
CA GLU A 65 -10.38 4.67 -14.24
C GLU A 65 -9.72 5.84 -15.00
N TRP A 66 -9.74 7.04 -14.43
CA TRP A 66 -9.04 8.22 -14.96
C TRP A 66 -7.73 8.49 -14.22
N GLY A 67 -7.26 7.55 -13.40
CA GLY A 67 -6.04 7.70 -12.62
C GLY A 67 -6.16 8.63 -11.41
N LYS A 68 -7.38 9.04 -11.03
CA LYS A 68 -7.58 9.88 -9.84
C LYS A 68 -7.58 9.04 -8.58
N PHE A 69 -6.85 9.50 -7.57
CA PHE A 69 -6.84 8.89 -6.24
C PHE A 69 -8.12 9.23 -5.48
N GLY A 70 -8.72 8.20 -4.88
CA GLY A 70 -9.78 8.36 -3.89
C GLY A 70 -9.22 8.53 -2.47
N VAL A 71 -10.11 8.39 -1.49
CA VAL A 71 -9.77 8.58 -0.07
C VAL A 71 -8.76 7.52 0.39
N PRO A 72 -7.63 7.90 1.01
CA PRO A 72 -6.67 6.95 1.53
C PRO A 72 -7.19 6.24 2.78
N LEU A 73 -6.81 4.97 2.92
CA LEU A 73 -6.88 4.21 4.17
C LEU A 73 -5.46 3.85 4.58
N ALA A 74 -5.09 4.10 5.83
CA ALA A 74 -3.75 3.83 6.33
C ALA A 74 -3.81 2.89 7.53
N THR A 75 -2.81 2.03 7.65
CA THR A 75 -2.55 1.32 8.91
C THR A 75 -2.06 2.28 9.97
N ASP A 76 -2.07 1.83 11.22
CA ASP A 76 -1.31 2.47 12.28
C ASP A 76 0.20 2.44 11.97
N TRP A 77 0.94 3.31 12.64
CA TRP A 77 2.40 3.32 12.62
C TRP A 77 2.95 2.09 13.35
N MET A 78 3.91 1.41 12.72
CA MET A 78 4.52 0.18 13.21
C MET A 78 6.03 0.33 13.27
N ASP A 79 6.65 -0.18 14.34
CA ASP A 79 8.10 -0.21 14.49
C ASP A 79 8.66 -1.48 13.84
N PHE A 80 9.16 -1.35 12.61
CA PHE A 80 9.69 -2.49 11.85
C PHE A 80 11.06 -2.98 12.35
N ALA A 81 11.79 -2.15 13.13
CA ALA A 81 13.05 -2.57 13.72
C ALA A 81 12.83 -3.62 14.82
N LYS A 82 11.71 -3.53 15.56
CA LYS A 82 11.35 -4.50 16.61
C LYS A 82 10.85 -5.85 16.08
N GLN A 83 10.39 -5.93 14.84
CA GLN A 83 9.92 -7.19 14.25
C GLN A 83 11.06 -8.06 13.68
N LYS A 84 12.28 -7.52 13.55
CA LYS A 84 13.46 -8.27 13.07
C LYS A 84 14.27 -8.96 14.18
N SER A 85 13.88 -8.81 15.45
CA SER A 85 14.58 -9.38 16.61
C SER A 85 13.98 -10.68 17.11
#